data_AF-A0A420JBD3-F1
#
_entry.id   AF-A0A420JBD3-F1
#
_cell.length_a   1.000
_cell.length_b   1.000
_cell.length_c   1.000
_cell.angle_alpha   90.00
_cell.angle_beta   90.00
_cell.angle_gamma   90.00
#
_symmetry.space_group_name_H-M   'P 1'
#
loop_
_entity.id
_entity.type
_entity.pdbx_description
1 polymer ?
#
loop_
_entity_poly.entity_id
_entity_poly.type
_entity_poly.pdbx_seq_one_letter_code
_entity_poly.pdbx_strand_id
1 'polypeptide(L)'
;MLKGDAKKFYYQSLFPQINNLTNFNEIVNKIKSNFEGAEYQRTILENWQDITLDSFVLKSPENPLSGNFEDLLAMLRDLQL
;
A
#
# COMPACT_ATOMS: atom_id res chain seq x y z
N MET A 1 11.55 5.26 -15.88
CA MET A 1 11.43 6.33 -14.85
C MET A 1 10.54 5.82 -13.73
N LEU A 2 10.94 6.02 -12.47
CA LEU A 2 10.09 5.76 -11.31
C LEU A 2 8.86 6.68 -11.34
N LYS A 3 7.70 6.14 -10.97
CA LYS A 3 6.41 6.86 -10.93
C LYS A 3 5.76 6.66 -9.57
N GLY A 4 4.78 7.51 -9.25
CA GLY A 4 3.95 7.38 -8.05
C GLY A 4 4.77 7.26 -6.77
N ASP A 5 4.38 6.32 -5.91
CA ASP A 5 4.97 6.15 -4.58
C ASP A 5 6.38 5.57 -4.63
N ALA A 6 6.73 4.81 -5.66
CA ALA A 6 8.12 4.37 -5.87
C ALA A 6 9.07 5.57 -6.09
N LYS A 7 8.60 6.64 -6.76
CA LYS A 7 9.37 7.89 -6.90
C LYS A 7 9.49 8.61 -5.55
N LYS A 8 8.41 8.71 -4.77
CA LYS A 8 8.43 9.36 -3.45
C LYS A 8 9.39 8.63 -2.51
N PHE A 9 9.26 7.31 -2.39
CA PHE A 9 10.11 6.46 -1.58
C PHE A 9 11.59 6.59 -1.95
N TYR A 10 11.90 6.62 -3.25
CA TYR A 10 13.27 6.84 -3.70
C TYR A 10 13.84 8.17 -3.19
N TYR A 11 13.15 9.29 -3.37
CA TYR A 11 13.70 10.60 -2.98
C TYR A 11 13.68 10.86 -1.47
N GLN A 12 12.71 10.31 -0.74
CA GLN A 12 12.54 10.57 0.68
C GLN A 12 13.33 9.59 1.56
N SER A 13 13.42 8.33 1.16
CA SER A 13 13.99 7.27 2.00
C SER A 13 15.34 6.79 1.50
N LEU A 14 15.51 6.62 0.18
CA LEU A 14 16.74 6.04 -0.38
C LEU A 14 17.79 7.09 -0.70
N PHE A 15 17.42 8.17 -1.41
CA PHE A 15 18.33 9.19 -1.90
C PHE A 15 19.22 9.82 -0.82
N PRO A 16 18.73 10.13 0.39
CA PRO A 16 19.57 10.65 1.46
C PRO A 16 20.67 9.69 1.94
N GLN A 17 20.53 8.40 1.64
CA GLN A 17 21.43 7.33 2.07
C GLN A 17 22.35 6.84 0.95
N ILE A 18 22.16 7.31 -0.28
CA ILE A 18 22.99 6.94 -1.43
C ILE A 18 24.37 7.59 -1.27
N ASN A 19 25.40 6.78 -1.39
CA ASN A 19 26.80 7.22 -1.42
C ASN A 19 27.52 6.66 -2.65
N ASN A 20 28.78 7.02 -2.82
CA ASN A 20 29.60 6.61 -3.97
C ASN A 20 29.84 5.09 -4.06
N LEU A 21 29.50 4.32 -3.03
CA LEU A 21 29.61 2.85 -3.00
C LEU A 21 28.27 2.16 -3.31
N THR A 22 27.17 2.91 -3.32
CA THR A 22 25.84 2.35 -3.53
C THR A 22 25.66 1.98 -5.00
N ASN A 23 25.50 0.68 -5.27
CA ASN A 23 25.32 0.20 -6.63
C ASN A 23 23.84 0.28 -7.06
N PHE A 24 23.61 0.37 -8.38
CA PHE A 24 22.26 0.47 -8.93
C PHE A 24 21.37 -0.72 -8.55
N ASN A 25 21.91 -1.94 -8.54
CA ASN A 25 21.15 -3.14 -8.19
C ASN A 25 20.66 -3.12 -6.74
N GLU A 26 21.42 -2.53 -5.83
CA GLU A 26 21.07 -2.38 -4.43
C GLU A 26 19.88 -1.42 -4.27
N ILE A 27 19.87 -0.33 -5.02
CA ILE A 27 18.72 0.60 -5.07
C ILE A 27 17.48 -0.12 -5.62
N VAL A 28 17.62 -0.85 -6.72
CA VAL A 28 16.51 -1.62 -7.31
C VAL A 28 15.97 -2.66 -6.33
N ASN A 29 16.85 -3.38 -5.64
CA ASN A 29 16.46 -4.39 -4.67
C ASN A 29 15.76 -3.76 -3.45
N LYS A 30 16.20 -2.59 -2.97
CA LYS A 30 15.53 -1.87 -1.88
C LYS A 30 14.14 -1.40 -2.28
N ILE A 31 13.98 -0.88 -3.50
CA ILE A 31 12.65 -0.49 -4.01
C ILE A 31 11.75 -1.73 -4.13
N LYS A 32 12.23 -2.82 -4.74
CA LYS A 32 11.48 -4.06 -4.85
C LYS A 32 11.10 -4.62 -3.48
N SER A 33 12.02 -4.67 -2.54
CA SER A 33 11.73 -5.16 -1.18
C SER A 33 10.66 -4.32 -0.48
N ASN A 34 10.60 -3.01 -0.72
CA ASN A 34 9.61 -2.14 -0.09
C ASN A 34 8.20 -2.27 -0.68
N PHE A 35 8.07 -2.60 -1.97
CA PHE A 35 6.78 -2.64 -2.67
C PHE A 35 6.35 -4.05 -3.12
N GLU A 36 7.23 -5.04 -3.00
CA GLU A 36 6.98 -6.43 -3.39
C GLU A 36 7.47 -7.43 -2.32
N GLY A 37 8.15 -6.95 -1.27
CA GLY A 37 8.71 -7.79 -0.23
C GLY A 37 7.66 -8.37 0.72
N ALA A 38 8.10 -9.32 1.55
CA ALA A 38 7.22 -10.06 2.46
C ALA A 38 6.44 -9.16 3.44
N GLU A 39 7.05 -8.06 3.90
CA GLU A 39 6.37 -7.10 4.78
C GLU A 39 5.26 -6.34 4.05
N TYR A 40 5.50 -5.88 2.82
CA TYR A 40 4.48 -5.24 2.01
C TYR A 40 3.31 -6.19 1.72
N GLN A 41 3.63 -7.42 1.30
CA GLN A 41 2.63 -8.46 1.06
C GLN A 41 1.83 -8.78 2.33
N ARG A 42 2.49 -8.83 3.49
CA ARG A 42 1.83 -9.06 4.78
C ARG A 42 0.87 -7.92 5.13
N THR A 43 1.30 -6.67 5.01
CA THR A 43 0.42 -5.51 5.28
C THR A 43 -0.77 -5.48 4.33
N ILE A 44 -0.57 -5.82 3.06
CA ILE A 44 -1.66 -6.00 2.09
C ILE A 44 -2.61 -7.08 2.61
N LEU A 45 -2.12 -8.28 2.92
CA LEU A 45 -2.96 -9.39 3.38
C LEU A 45 -3.73 -9.06 4.68
N GLU A 46 -3.09 -8.39 5.64
CA GLU A 46 -3.73 -7.93 6.88
C GLU A 46 -4.86 -6.93 6.56
N ASN A 47 -4.59 -5.93 5.72
CA ASN A 47 -5.61 -4.98 5.28
C ASN A 47 -6.77 -5.68 4.54
N TRP A 48 -6.48 -6.68 3.70
CA TRP A 48 -7.51 -7.45 2.99
C TRP A 48 -8.37 -8.29 3.93
N GLN A 49 -7.81 -8.85 5.00
CA GLN A 49 -8.57 -9.58 6.01
C GLN A 49 -9.54 -8.67 6.78
N ASP A 50 -9.17 -7.41 7.00
CA ASP A 50 -10.00 -6.42 7.68
C ASP A 50 -11.10 -5.82 6.79
N ILE A 51 -11.07 -6.09 5.48
CA ILE A 51 -12.06 -5.60 4.52
C ILE A 51 -13.21 -6.60 4.40
N THR A 52 -14.19 -6.45 5.30
CA THR A 52 -15.43 -7.23 5.31
C THR A 52 -16.61 -6.28 5.43
N LEU A 53 -17.78 -6.65 4.89
CA LEU A 53 -18.96 -5.79 5.02
C LEU A 53 -19.32 -5.54 6.50
N ASP A 54 -19.12 -6.55 7.36
CA ASP A 54 -19.33 -6.42 8.80
C ASP A 54 -18.38 -5.40 9.44
N SER A 55 -17.11 -5.33 9.03
CA SER A 55 -16.19 -4.32 9.57
C SER A 55 -16.60 -2.89 9.19
N PHE A 56 -17.20 -2.69 8.01
CA PHE A 56 -17.73 -1.40 7.58
C PHE A 56 -19.02 -1.05 8.31
N VAL A 57 -19.93 -2.02 8.50
CA VAL A 57 -21.14 -1.84 9.31
C VAL A 57 -20.80 -1.51 10.77
N LEU A 58 -19.75 -2.11 11.33
CA LEU A 58 -19.28 -1.82 12.68
C LEU A 58 -18.64 -0.42 12.80
N LYS A 59 -17.96 0.06 11.75
CA LYS A 59 -17.35 1.39 11.72
C LYS A 59 -18.38 2.51 11.56
N SER A 60 -19.45 2.24 10.82
CA SER A 60 -20.52 3.19 10.51
C SER A 60 -21.90 2.54 10.66
N PRO A 61 -22.37 2.27 11.89
CA PRO A 61 -23.64 1.58 12.12
C PRO A 61 -24.85 2.42 11.73
N GLU A 62 -24.70 3.75 11.67
CA GLU A 62 -25.72 4.69 11.21
C GLU A 62 -25.94 4.67 9.68
N ASN A 63 -25.00 4.14 8.91
CA ASN A 63 -25.16 4.05 7.46
C ASN A 63 -26.06 2.88 7.08
N PRO A 64 -26.94 3.06 6.06
CA PRO A 64 -27.66 1.93 5.49
C PRO A 64 -26.66 0.93 4.91
N LEU A 65 -27.03 -0.36 4.92
CA LEU A 65 -26.18 -1.45 4.41
C LEU A 65 -25.66 -1.19 2.99
N SER A 66 -26.49 -0.54 2.15
CA SER A 66 -26.10 -0.14 0.80
C SER A 66 -24.96 0.88 0.78
N GLY A 67 -24.96 1.85 1.69
CA GLY A 67 -23.87 2.84 1.81
C GLY A 67 -22.57 2.19 2.28
N ASN A 68 -22.65 1.33 3.30
CA ASN A 68 -21.49 0.56 3.77
C ASN A 68 -20.93 -0.37 2.69
N PHE A 69 -21.78 -0.90 1.81
CA PHE A 69 -21.37 -1.69 0.66
C PHE A 69 -20.69 -0.85 -0.44
N GLU A 70 -21.17 0.36 -0.71
CA GLU A 70 -20.52 1.30 -1.63
C GLU A 70 -19.14 1.72 -1.13
N ASP A 71 -19.00 1.99 0.17
CA ASP A 71 -17.72 2.31 0.80
C ASP A 71 -16.71 1.15 0.70
N LEU A 72 -17.20 -0.07 0.92
CA LEU A 72 -16.41 -1.30 0.72
C LEU A 72 -15.91 -1.43 -0.72
N LEU A 73 -16.78 -1.21 -1.71
CA LEU A 73 -16.42 -1.28 -3.13
C LEU A 73 -15.43 -0.19 -3.53
N ALA A 74 -15.58 1.03 -2.98
CA ALA A 74 -14.63 2.11 -3.22
C ALA A 74 -13.23 1.76 -2.70
N MET A 75 -13.15 1.20 -1.49
CA MET A 75 -11.87 0.79 -0.90
C MET A 75 -11.21 -0.37 -1.67
N LEU A 76 -11.99 -1.36 -2.13
CA LEU A 76 -11.46 -2.45 -2.98
C LEU A 76 -10.93 -1.94 -4.33
N ARG A 77 -11.58 -0.95 -4.93
CA ARG A 77 -11.11 -0.32 -6.18
C ARG A 77 -9.81 0.44 -5.96
N ASP A 78 -9.68 1.17 -4.86
CA ASP A 78 -8.48 1.94 -4.56
C ASP A 78 -7.28 1.02 -4.26
N LEU A 79 -7.51 -0.20 -3.76
CA LEU A 79 -6.48 -1.23 -3.58
C LEU A 79 -6.01 -1.92 -4.87
N GLN A 80 -6.75 -1.77 -5.97
CA GLN A 80 -6.38 -2.33 -7.27
C GLN A 80 -5.48 -1.40 -8.11
N LEU A 81 -5.28 -0.14 -7.69
CA LEU A 81 -4.51 0.90 -8.39
C LEU A 81 -3.13 1.14 -7.75
#